data_AF-Q01W74-F1
#
_entry.id   AF-Q01W74-F1
#
_cell.length_a   1.000
_cell.length_b   1.000
_cell.length_c   1.000
_cell.angle_alpha   90.00
_cell.angle_beta   90.00
_cell.angle_gamma   90.00
#
_symmetry.space_group_name_H-M   'P 1'
#
loop_
_entity.id
_entity.type
_entity.pdbx_description
1 polymer ?
#
loop_
_entity_poly.entity_id
_entity_poly.type
_entity_poly.pdbx_seq_one_letter_code
_entity_poly.pdbx_strand_id
1 'polypeptide(L)'
;MRKTIVTLMLACAGQLLAGGFYLQLGNPEANAEARKMNAAVVIKAAGCHDPATATVTATAIGMVNGQRRTLPLEVKALGGAGEFALTQQWPKEGKWVIQLVGRNGEQFTNTLIGAGPDGVDRLHAKFDMKAFQKSDVEAMLQ
;
A
#
# COMPACT_ATOMS: atom_id res chain seq x y z
N MET A 1 7.40 -21.54 -60.46
CA MET A 1 8.05 -20.91 -59.28
C MET A 1 7.51 -19.51 -59.10
N ARG A 2 6.72 -19.24 -58.05
CA ARG A 2 6.50 -17.86 -57.55
C ARG A 2 6.20 -17.93 -56.06
N LYS A 3 6.99 -17.17 -55.31
CA LYS A 3 7.28 -17.31 -53.88
C LYS A 3 6.11 -16.86 -53.00
N THR A 4 5.88 -17.65 -51.96
CA THR A 4 5.13 -17.34 -50.74
C THR A 4 5.66 -16.07 -50.09
N ILE A 5 4.80 -15.10 -49.79
CA ILE A 5 5.03 -14.13 -48.70
C ILE A 5 3.66 -13.88 -48.04
N VAL A 6 3.40 -14.61 -46.96
CA VAL A 6 2.39 -14.26 -45.95
C VAL A 6 3.14 -13.43 -44.91
N THR A 7 3.01 -12.11 -44.96
CA THR A 7 3.63 -11.22 -43.96
C THR A 7 2.76 -11.21 -42.71
N LEU A 8 3.32 -11.80 -41.66
CA LEU A 8 2.85 -11.82 -40.28
C LEU A 8 2.79 -10.39 -39.71
N MET A 9 1.60 -9.80 -39.57
CA MET A 9 1.38 -8.64 -38.70
C MET A 9 1.00 -9.12 -37.30
N LEU A 10 2.01 -9.43 -36.50
CA LEU A 10 1.87 -9.70 -35.08
C LEU A 10 2.88 -8.83 -34.32
N ALA A 11 2.58 -7.55 -34.14
CA ALA A 11 3.42 -6.66 -33.35
C ALA A 11 2.59 -5.61 -32.61
N CYS A 12 2.87 -5.49 -31.31
CA CYS A 12 2.49 -4.41 -30.39
C CYS A 12 1.11 -4.44 -29.70
N ALA A 13 0.68 -5.58 -29.15
CA ALA A 13 -0.31 -5.57 -28.05
C ALA A 13 0.34 -5.44 -26.65
N GLY A 14 1.67 -5.34 -26.54
CA GLY A 14 2.40 -5.46 -25.27
C GLY A 14 2.75 -4.16 -24.53
N GLN A 15 2.42 -2.97 -25.06
CA GLN A 15 2.88 -1.70 -24.49
C GLN A 15 1.88 -1.00 -23.54
N LEU A 16 0.83 -1.69 -23.10
CA LEU A 16 -0.23 -1.11 -22.24
C LEU A 16 -0.11 -1.45 -20.75
N LEU A 17 1.04 -1.96 -20.29
CA LEU A 17 1.40 -1.93 -18.86
C LEU A 17 2.47 -0.85 -18.66
N ALA A 18 2.08 0.41 -18.85
CA ALA A 18 2.88 1.54 -18.39
C ALA A 18 3.09 1.41 -16.88
N GLY A 19 4.34 1.60 -16.44
CA GLY A 19 4.81 1.37 -15.08
C GLY A 19 3.95 2.04 -14.01
N GLY A 20 3.30 1.22 -13.19
CA GLY A 20 2.57 1.68 -12.01
C GLY A 20 3.50 1.95 -10.83
N PHE A 21 2.97 2.68 -9.85
CA PHE A 21 3.54 2.79 -8.51
C PHE A 21 2.51 2.26 -7.52
N TYR A 22 2.94 1.40 -6.62
CA TYR A 22 2.08 0.70 -5.68
C TYR A 22 2.81 0.43 -4.37
N LEU A 23 2.04 0.24 -3.30
CA LEU A 23 2.55 -0.21 -2.01
C LEU A 23 2.23 -1.68 -1.83
N GLN A 24 3.25 -2.50 -1.60
CA GLN A 24 3.09 -3.89 -1.23
C GLN A 24 3.07 -4.04 0.29
N LEU A 25 2.17 -4.89 0.80
CA LEU A 25 2.01 -5.14 2.23
C LEU A 25 2.70 -6.46 2.61
N GLY A 26 3.90 -6.34 3.16
CA GLY A 26 4.75 -7.45 3.57
C GLY A 26 4.40 -8.02 4.94
N ASN A 27 4.83 -9.27 5.18
CA ASN A 27 4.77 -9.90 6.49
C ASN A 27 5.91 -9.33 7.36
N PRO A 28 5.63 -8.69 8.51
CA PRO A 28 6.69 -8.19 9.39
C PRO A 28 7.64 -9.30 9.84
N GLU A 29 7.16 -10.54 9.98
CA GLU A 29 7.99 -11.69 10.34
C GLU A 29 9.05 -12.05 9.29
N ALA A 30 8.94 -11.56 8.06
CA ALA A 30 9.92 -11.79 7.01
C ALA A 30 11.09 -10.78 7.03
N ASN A 31 11.02 -9.70 7.83
CA ASN A 31 12.05 -8.67 7.91
C ASN A 31 12.58 -8.53 9.35
N ALA A 32 13.89 -8.75 9.55
CA ALA A 32 14.48 -8.78 10.89
C ALA A 32 14.43 -7.44 11.64
N GLU A 33 14.50 -6.32 10.93
CA GLU A 33 14.39 -4.98 11.53
C GLU A 33 12.94 -4.70 11.96
N ALA A 34 11.98 -5.02 11.08
CA ALA A 34 10.55 -4.90 11.38
C ALA A 34 10.13 -5.77 12.57
N ARG A 35 10.63 -7.01 12.67
CA ARG A 35 10.43 -7.88 13.84
C ARG A 35 10.92 -7.25 15.14
N LYS A 36 12.14 -6.69 15.15
CA LYS A 36 12.71 -6.03 16.34
C LYS A 36 11.87 -4.85 16.83
N MET A 37 11.15 -4.20 15.92
CA MET A 37 10.25 -3.09 16.23
C MET A 37 8.84 -3.51 16.61
N ASN A 38 8.50 -4.80 16.55
CA ASN A 38 7.12 -5.29 16.62
C ASN A 38 6.22 -4.56 15.60
N ALA A 39 6.69 -4.44 14.35
CA ALA A 39 5.91 -3.85 13.28
C ALA A 39 4.62 -4.65 13.03
N ALA A 40 3.50 -3.94 12.84
CA ALA A 40 2.24 -4.56 12.43
C ALA A 40 2.25 -4.91 10.94
N VAL A 41 2.97 -4.13 10.12
CA VAL A 41 3.14 -4.37 8.68
C VAL A 41 4.44 -3.77 8.18
N VAL A 42 5.03 -4.43 7.18
CA VAL A 42 6.10 -3.88 6.34
C VAL A 42 5.45 -3.36 5.06
N ILE A 43 5.82 -2.16 4.64
CA ILE A 43 5.31 -1.52 3.43
C ILE A 43 6.48 -1.40 2.47
N LYS A 44 6.31 -1.87 1.24
CA LYS A 44 7.34 -1.74 0.20
C LYS A 44 6.81 -0.95 -0.98
N ALA A 45 7.47 0.16 -1.26
CA ALA A 45 7.29 0.92 -2.49
C ALA A 45 7.78 0.07 -3.68
N ALA A 46 6.93 -0.10 -4.68
CA ALA A 46 7.24 -0.86 -5.88
C ALA A 46 6.69 -0.15 -7.11
N GLY A 47 7.44 -0.24 -8.21
CA GLY A 47 7.14 0.47 -9.45
C GLY A 47 8.38 0.64 -10.33
N CYS A 48 8.25 1.41 -11.40
CA CYS A 48 9.35 1.61 -12.36
C CYS A 48 10.37 2.69 -11.96
N HIS A 49 10.02 3.59 -11.03
CA HIS A 49 10.96 4.58 -10.49
C HIS A 49 11.77 4.01 -9.32
N ASP A 50 12.87 4.70 -8.98
CA ASP A 50 13.72 4.34 -7.86
C ASP A 50 12.91 4.33 -6.54
N PRO A 51 12.72 3.15 -5.90
CA PRO A 51 11.95 3.05 -4.67
C PRO A 51 12.59 3.78 -3.49
N ALA A 52 13.90 4.05 -3.52
CA ALA A 52 14.59 4.78 -2.46
C ALA A 52 14.11 6.25 -2.31
N THR A 53 13.53 6.81 -3.38
CA THR A 53 12.98 8.17 -3.38
C THR A 53 11.50 8.22 -2.98
N ALA A 54 10.87 7.06 -2.77
CA ALA A 54 9.47 6.98 -2.38
C ALA A 54 9.26 7.51 -0.95
N THR A 55 8.10 8.11 -0.72
CA THR A 55 7.62 8.52 0.60
C THR A 55 6.29 7.85 0.87
N VAL A 56 6.05 7.50 2.14
CA VAL A 56 4.80 6.89 2.59
C VAL A 56 4.32 7.64 3.83
N THR A 57 3.06 8.09 3.80
CA THR A 57 2.37 8.56 5.00
C THR A 57 1.29 7.57 5.41
N ALA A 58 0.97 7.53 6.70
CA ALA A 58 -0.05 6.66 7.25
C ALA A 58 -1.01 7.42 8.16
N THR A 59 -2.28 7.07 8.11
CA THR A 59 -3.33 7.66 8.97
C THR A 59 -4.28 6.55 9.43
N ALA A 60 -4.48 6.42 10.73
CA ALA A 60 -5.54 5.56 11.27
C ALA A 60 -6.85 6.35 11.31
N ILE A 61 -7.90 5.79 10.74
CA ILE A 61 -9.25 6.32 10.77
C ILE A 61 -10.12 5.25 11.41
N GLY A 62 -10.82 5.57 12.48
CA GLY A 62 -11.58 4.58 13.23
C GLY A 62 -12.80 5.11 13.94
N MET A 63 -13.55 4.17 14.48
CA MET A 63 -14.73 4.41 15.32
C MET A 63 -14.49 3.81 16.69
N VAL A 64 -14.45 4.67 17.71
CA VAL A 64 -14.28 4.28 19.12
C VAL A 64 -15.49 4.78 19.89
N ASN A 65 -16.25 3.87 20.50
CA ASN A 65 -17.47 4.20 21.26
C ASN A 65 -18.45 5.08 20.46
N GLY A 66 -18.63 4.79 19.17
CA GLY A 66 -19.50 5.57 18.28
C GLY A 66 -18.94 6.92 17.82
N GLN A 67 -17.72 7.30 18.24
CA GLN A 67 -17.07 8.53 17.81
C GLN A 67 -15.98 8.27 16.77
N ARG A 68 -15.96 9.07 15.70
CA ARG A 68 -14.90 9.02 14.69
C ARG A 68 -13.61 9.59 15.25
N ARG A 69 -12.52 8.88 15.05
CA ARG A 69 -11.15 9.28 15.42
C ARG A 69 -10.25 9.19 14.20
N THR A 70 -9.35 10.16 14.06
CA THR A 70 -8.34 10.20 12.99
C THR A 70 -7.01 10.50 13.65
N LEU A 71 -6.00 9.67 13.39
CA LEU A 71 -4.69 9.75 14.02
C LEU A 71 -3.61 9.67 12.93
N PRO A 72 -2.74 10.68 12.77
CA PRO A 72 -1.54 10.50 11.94
C PRO A 72 -0.65 9.44 12.60
N LEU A 73 -0.07 8.56 11.80
CA LEU A 73 0.81 7.51 12.29
C LEU A 73 2.24 7.76 11.83
N GLU A 74 3.19 7.41 12.68
CA GLU A 74 4.60 7.42 12.32
C GLU A 74 4.92 6.19 11.46
N VAL A 75 5.55 6.41 10.31
CA VAL A 75 6.08 5.37 9.43
C VAL A 75 7.60 5.46 9.49
N LYS A 76 8.28 4.36 9.81
CA LYS A 76 9.75 4.35 9.89
C LYS A 76 10.34 3.71 8.65
N ALA A 77 11.32 4.36 8.03
CA ALA A 77 12.10 3.74 6.97
C ALA A 77 12.92 2.58 7.54
N LEU A 78 13.06 1.52 6.76
CA LEU A 78 13.92 0.37 7.02
C LEU A 78 15.19 0.46 6.18
N GLY A 79 16.14 -0.45 6.40
CA GLY A 79 17.39 -0.48 5.63
C GLY A 79 17.23 -0.80 4.13
N GLY A 80 16.10 -1.37 3.72
CA GLY A 80 15.78 -1.67 2.32
C GLY A 80 15.25 -0.46 1.57
N ALA A 81 15.67 -0.29 0.30
CA ALA A 81 15.18 0.81 -0.54
C ALA A 81 13.65 0.79 -0.70
N GLY A 82 13.01 1.88 -0.28
CA GLY A 82 11.55 2.01 -0.29
C GLY A 82 10.81 1.06 0.67
N GLU A 83 11.51 0.49 1.65
CA GLU A 83 10.91 -0.33 2.69
C GLU A 83 10.64 0.50 3.94
N PHE A 84 9.45 0.31 4.50
CA PHE A 84 8.98 1.01 5.69
C PHE A 84 8.33 0.03 6.66
N ALA A 85 8.35 0.37 7.95
CA ALA A 85 7.60 -0.33 8.98
C ALA A 85 6.56 0.61 9.60
N LEU A 86 5.38 0.05 9.83
CA LEU A 86 4.35 0.65 10.65
C LEU A 86 4.13 -0.22 11.87
N THR A 87 4.43 0.31 13.05
CA THR A 87 4.06 -0.31 14.34
C THR A 87 2.61 0.04 14.67
N GLN A 88 1.97 -0.80 15.49
CA GLN A 88 0.64 -0.49 15.96
C GLN A 88 0.66 0.75 16.86
N GLN A 89 -0.02 1.80 16.40
CA GLN A 89 -0.17 3.10 17.09
C GLN A 89 -1.64 3.47 17.29
N TRP A 90 -2.56 2.70 16.71
CA TRP A 90 -4.00 2.85 16.94
C TRP A 90 -4.43 2.11 18.22
N PRO A 91 -5.44 2.63 18.94
CA PRO A 91 -6.07 1.95 20.08
C PRO A 91 -6.52 0.52 19.74
N LYS A 92 -6.49 -0.36 20.75
CA LYS A 92 -7.00 -1.73 20.61
C LYS A 92 -8.52 -1.75 20.54
N GLU A 93 -9.16 -0.74 21.12
CA GLU A 93 -10.60 -0.56 21.10
C GLU A 93 -11.07 0.06 19.79
N GLY A 94 -12.27 -0.34 19.35
CA GLY A 94 -12.90 0.19 18.15
C GLY A 94 -12.53 -0.56 16.88
N LYS A 95 -13.10 -0.10 15.76
CA LYS A 95 -12.78 -0.56 14.41
C LYS A 95 -11.88 0.47 13.74
N TRP A 96 -10.82 0.03 13.08
CA TRP A 96 -9.84 0.90 12.46
C TRP A 96 -9.56 0.53 11.02
N VAL A 97 -9.26 1.54 10.22
CA VAL A 97 -8.74 1.44 8.86
C VAL A 97 -7.47 2.29 8.81
N ILE A 98 -6.39 1.72 8.33
CA ILE A 98 -5.16 2.45 8.04
C ILE A 98 -5.19 2.86 6.59
N GLN A 99 -5.11 4.16 6.35
CA GLN A 99 -4.87 4.72 5.04
C GLN A 99 -3.37 4.96 4.86
N LEU A 100 -2.79 4.35 3.83
CA LEU A 100 -1.43 4.62 3.39
C LEU A 100 -1.46 5.42 2.10
N VAL A 101 -0.68 6.48 2.04
CA VAL A 101 -0.47 7.26 0.81
C VAL A 101 0.99 7.19 0.44
N GLY A 102 1.28 6.59 -0.70
CA GLY A 102 2.60 6.57 -1.30
C GLY A 102 2.76 7.71 -2.30
N ARG A 103 3.95 8.32 -2.35
CA ARG A 103 4.40 9.15 -3.48
C ARG A 103 5.81 8.79 -3.94
N ASN A 104 6.05 8.86 -5.25
CA ASN A 104 7.38 8.74 -5.84
C ASN A 104 7.47 9.69 -7.05
N GLY A 105 8.07 10.87 -6.85
CA GLY A 105 7.95 11.98 -7.78
C GLY A 105 6.48 12.39 -7.96
N GLU A 106 6.01 12.40 -9.22
CA GLU A 106 4.60 12.68 -9.56
C GLU A 106 3.68 11.46 -9.38
N GLN A 107 4.23 10.27 -9.13
CA GLN A 107 3.42 9.07 -8.94
C GLN A 107 2.76 9.05 -7.58
N PHE A 108 1.55 8.50 -7.55
CA PHE A 108 0.70 8.41 -6.37
C PHE A 108 0.07 7.02 -6.29
N THR A 109 -0.08 6.51 -5.08
CA THR A 109 -0.86 5.32 -4.78
C THR A 109 -1.50 5.47 -3.40
N ASN A 110 -2.65 4.84 -3.22
CA ASN A 110 -3.40 4.83 -1.99
C ASN A 110 -3.75 3.38 -1.61
N THR A 111 -3.67 3.07 -0.33
CA THR A 111 -4.01 1.75 0.19
C THR A 111 -4.86 1.90 1.45
N LEU A 112 -5.97 1.17 1.54
CA LEU A 112 -6.73 1.03 2.79
C LEU A 112 -6.55 -0.38 3.34
N ILE A 113 -6.31 -0.49 4.64
CA ILE A 113 -6.06 -1.75 5.33
C ILE A 113 -6.93 -1.80 6.58
N GLY A 114 -7.71 -2.86 6.77
CA GLY A 114 -8.42 -3.07 8.03
C GLY A 114 -7.41 -3.29 9.16
N ALA A 115 -7.70 -2.76 10.35
CA ALA A 115 -6.81 -2.86 11.50
C ALA A 115 -7.56 -3.10 12.81
N GLY A 116 -6.90 -3.79 13.73
CA GLY A 116 -7.47 -4.20 15.02
C GLY A 116 -6.38 -4.48 16.07
N PRO A 117 -6.72 -5.17 17.17
CA PRO A 117 -5.79 -5.45 18.26
C PRO A 117 -4.63 -6.38 17.86
N ASP A 118 -4.80 -7.18 16.81
CA ASP A 118 -3.83 -8.17 16.35
C ASP A 118 -3.01 -7.70 15.12
N GLY A 119 -3.04 -6.40 14.83
CA GLY A 119 -2.36 -5.81 13.68
C GLY A 119 -3.32 -5.46 12.55
N VAL A 120 -2.92 -5.77 11.30
CA VAL A 120 -3.64 -5.35 10.10
C VAL A 120 -4.03 -6.52 9.19
N ASP A 121 -5.18 -6.41 8.53
CA ASP A 121 -5.66 -7.36 7.54
C ASP A 121 -5.07 -7.06 6.15
N ARG A 122 -3.92 -7.66 5.88
CA ARG A 122 -3.19 -7.48 4.61
C ARG A 122 -3.87 -8.17 3.42
N LEU A 123 -4.73 -9.16 3.67
CA LEU A 123 -5.32 -9.98 2.61
C LEU A 123 -6.53 -9.32 1.96
N HIS A 124 -7.24 -8.47 2.71
CA HIS A 124 -8.41 -7.73 2.22
C HIS A 124 -8.15 -6.23 2.07
N ALA A 125 -6.88 -5.84 1.92
CA ALA A 125 -6.51 -4.46 1.64
C ALA A 125 -7.04 -4.00 0.28
N LYS A 126 -7.43 -2.73 0.19
CA LYS A 126 -7.83 -2.08 -1.05
C LYS A 126 -6.68 -1.24 -1.59
N PHE A 127 -6.45 -1.28 -2.89
CA PHE A 127 -5.39 -0.54 -3.57
C PHE A 127 -5.98 0.28 -4.71
N ASP A 128 -5.56 1.54 -4.83
CA ASP A 128 -5.95 2.39 -5.95
C ASP A 128 -4.82 3.38 -6.27
N MET A 129 -4.72 3.81 -7.53
CA MET A 129 -3.87 4.91 -7.97
C MET A 129 -4.59 6.27 -7.87
N LYS A 130 -5.78 6.30 -7.28
CA LYS A 130 -6.57 7.48 -6.96
C LYS A 130 -6.83 7.60 -5.46
N ALA A 131 -7.22 8.79 -5.02
CA ALA A 131 -7.59 8.99 -3.63
C ALA A 131 -8.93 8.29 -3.31
N PHE A 132 -8.94 7.49 -2.24
CA PHE A 132 -10.18 6.93 -1.70
C PHE A 132 -11.10 8.03 -1.18
N GLN A 133 -12.40 7.83 -1.38
CA GLN A 133 -13.45 8.68 -0.86
C GLN A 133 -13.78 8.32 0.59
N LYS A 134 -14.47 9.23 1.28
CA LYS A 134 -14.92 9.01 2.66
C LYS A 134 -15.77 7.74 2.80
N SER A 135 -16.60 7.45 1.79
CA SER A 135 -17.46 6.27 1.72
C SER A 135 -16.66 4.96 1.65
N ASP A 136 -15.49 4.96 1.03
CA ASP A 136 -14.64 3.76 0.91
C ASP A 136 -14.07 3.34 2.26
N VAL A 137 -13.69 4.34 3.07
CA VAL A 137 -13.22 4.15 4.44
C VAL A 137 -14.40 3.71 5.33
N GLU A 138 -15.57 4.34 5.18
CA GLU A 138 -16.77 3.97 5.95
C GLU A 138 -17.21 2.54 5.68
N ALA A 139 -17.16 2.09 4.42
CA ALA A 139 -17.47 0.70 4.07
C ALA A 139 -16.53 -0.32 4.74
N MET A 140 -15.31 0.08 5.11
CA MET A 140 -14.37 -0.78 5.86
C MET A 140 -14.51 -0.67 7.38
N LEU A 141 -15.24 0.32 7.88
CA LEU A 141 -15.51 0.51 9.31
C LEU A 141 -16.85 -0.10 9.75
N GLN A 142 -17.65 -0.61 8.83
CA GLN A 142 -18.95 -1.23 9.10
C GLN A 142 -18.85 -2.60 9.77
#